data_AF-A0A652JY55-F1
#
_entry.id   AF-A0A652JY55-F1
#
_cell.length_a   1.000
_cell.length_b   1.000
_cell.length_c   1.000
_cell.angle_alpha   90.00
_cell.angle_beta   90.00
_cell.angle_gamma   90.00
#
_symmetry.space_group_name_H-M   'P 1'
#
loop_
_entity.id
_entity.type
_entity.pdbx_description
1 polymer ?
#
loop_
_entity_poly.entity_id
_entity_poly.type
_entity_poly.pdbx_seq_one_letter_code
_entity_poly.pdbx_strand_id
1 'polypeptide(L)'
;MPTLGARPCARAPIRRLADLDSGTVDAVTTDNALLAGYAAHDPYEGRFKLAGVDASDEPYGIGVPEGGDAKGTIRRALQKMIDDGSWERAVERNLPLLKDTTPPVPRATAGG
;
A
#
# COMPACT_ATOMS: atom_id res chain seq x y z
N MET A 1 43.04 18.96 -8.51
CA MET A 1 42.16 18.48 -7.42
C MET A 1 40.73 18.80 -7.80
N PRO A 2 39.85 17.82 -8.05
CA PRO A 2 38.49 18.12 -8.46
C PRO A 2 37.68 18.61 -7.26
N THR A 3 36.97 19.71 -7.50
CA THR A 3 36.10 20.43 -6.57
C THR A 3 34.87 19.60 -6.19
N LEU A 4 34.48 19.68 -4.93
CA LEU A 4 33.28 19.07 -4.37
C LEU A 4 32.03 19.78 -4.92
N GLY A 5 31.63 19.41 -6.13
CA GLY A 5 30.31 19.73 -6.65
C GLY A 5 29.26 18.97 -5.86
N ALA A 6 28.28 19.69 -5.30
CA ALA A 6 27.13 19.11 -4.63
C ALA A 6 26.52 18.02 -5.52
N ARG A 7 26.66 16.76 -5.10
CA ARG A 7 25.92 15.68 -5.72
C ARG A 7 24.44 16.00 -5.49
N PRO A 8 23.58 15.98 -6.54
CA PRO A 8 22.16 16.11 -6.32
C PRO A 8 21.76 15.08 -5.25
N CYS A 9 20.91 15.48 -4.32
CA CYS A 9 20.20 14.56 -3.44
C CYS A 9 19.38 13.62 -4.32
N ALA A 10 20.04 12.62 -4.91
CA ALA A 10 19.39 11.54 -5.59
C ALA A 10 18.61 10.83 -4.49
N ARG A 11 17.32 11.16 -4.46
CA ARG A 11 16.23 10.48 -3.79
C ARG A 11 16.47 8.98 -3.95
N ALA A 12 17.20 8.40 -3.01
CA ALA A 12 17.62 7.03 -3.12
C ALA A 12 16.32 6.22 -3.15
N PRO A 13 16.11 5.38 -4.16
CA PRO A 13 15.06 4.40 -4.07
C PRO A 13 15.19 3.66 -2.74
N ILE A 14 14.06 3.35 -2.12
CA ILE A 14 14.00 2.66 -0.84
C ILE A 14 14.92 1.44 -0.92
N ARG A 15 15.97 1.41 -0.08
CA ARG A 15 17.13 0.51 -0.21
C ARG A 15 16.79 -0.93 -0.56
N ARG A 16 15.70 -1.48 -0.01
CA ARG A 16 15.23 -2.85 -0.28
C ARG A 16 14.87 -3.08 -1.74
N LEU A 17 14.28 -2.09 -2.40
CA LEU A 17 13.95 -2.17 -3.82
C LEU A 17 15.20 -2.04 -4.69
N ALA A 18 16.21 -1.28 -4.26
CA ALA A 18 17.50 -1.23 -4.95
C ALA A 18 18.25 -2.57 -4.84
N ASP A 19 18.22 -3.21 -3.66
CA ASP A 19 18.82 -4.53 -3.43
C ASP A 19 18.11 -5.63 -4.25
N LEU A 20 16.78 -5.54 -4.39
CA LEU A 20 16.00 -6.43 -5.27
C LEU A 20 16.36 -6.19 -6.74
N ASP A 21 16.48 -4.92 -7.14
CA ASP A 21 16.81 -4.54 -8.51
C ASP A 21 18.20 -4.98 -8.94
N SER A 22 19.17 -4.95 -8.02
CA SER A 22 20.54 -5.41 -8.27
C SER A 22 20.71 -6.92 -8.13
N GLY A 23 19.68 -7.65 -7.70
CA GLY A 23 19.75 -9.09 -7.40
C GLY A 23 20.55 -9.43 -6.15
N THR A 24 20.77 -8.47 -5.24
CA THR A 24 21.38 -8.71 -3.92
C THR A 24 20.44 -9.53 -3.03
N VAL A 25 19.13 -9.40 -3.26
CA VAL A 25 18.09 -10.22 -2.64
C VAL A 25 17.16 -10.78 -3.71
N ASP A 26 16.64 -11.99 -3.48
CA ASP A 26 15.75 -12.67 -4.44
C ASP A 26 14.28 -12.22 -4.32
N ALA A 27 13.88 -11.76 -3.13
CA ALA A 27 12.52 -11.34 -2.85
C ALA A 27 12.47 -10.32 -1.71
N VAL A 28 11.45 -9.47 -1.73
CA VAL A 28 11.08 -8.57 -0.63
C VAL A 28 9.65 -8.89 -0.23
N THR A 29 9.43 -9.18 1.05
CA THR A 29 8.11 -9.49 1.61
C THR A 29 7.62 -8.33 2.47
N THR A 30 6.41 -7.86 2.20
CA THR A 30 5.59 -6.98 3.03
C THR A 30 4.13 -7.18 2.60
N ASP A 31 3.21 -6.43 3.18
CA ASP A 31 1.82 -6.36 2.76
C ASP A 31 1.64 -6.07 1.24
N ASN A 32 0.56 -6.62 0.68
CA ASN A 32 0.27 -6.54 -0.75
C ASN A 32 0.05 -5.10 -1.23
N ALA A 33 -0.52 -4.22 -0.40
CA ALA A 33 -0.84 -2.85 -0.76
C ALA A 33 0.43 -2.00 -0.99
N LEU A 34 1.43 -2.11 -0.09
CA LEU A 34 2.72 -1.47 -0.29
C LEU A 34 3.48 -2.06 -1.47
N LEU A 35 3.51 -3.39 -1.63
CA LEU A 35 4.18 -4.02 -2.78
C LEU A 35 3.56 -3.57 -4.11
N ALA A 36 2.23 -3.52 -4.20
CA ALA A 36 1.53 -3.05 -5.38
C ALA A 36 1.79 -1.57 -5.66
N GLY A 37 1.80 -0.73 -4.62
CA GLY A 37 2.16 0.68 -4.75
C GLY A 37 3.58 0.87 -5.28
N TYR A 38 4.56 0.12 -4.76
CA TYR A 38 5.94 0.21 -5.24
C TYR A 38 6.11 -0.32 -6.66
N ALA A 39 5.46 -1.43 -7.00
CA ALA A 39 5.52 -1.99 -8.34
C ALA A 39 4.84 -1.12 -9.40
N ALA A 40 3.88 -0.26 -9.01
CA ALA A 40 3.18 0.67 -9.89
C ALA A 40 3.79 2.09 -9.92
N HIS A 41 4.81 2.38 -9.12
CA HIS A 41 5.38 3.72 -8.99
C HIS A 41 6.67 3.85 -9.82
N ASP A 42 6.83 4.95 -10.56
CA ASP A 42 8.07 5.27 -11.27
C ASP A 42 9.27 5.39 -10.31
N PRO A 43 10.42 4.73 -10.56
CA PRO A 43 10.87 4.12 -11.82
C PRO A 43 10.70 2.59 -11.87
N TYR A 44 9.81 2.02 -11.07
CA TYR A 44 9.69 0.57 -10.88
C TYR A 44 8.56 -0.08 -11.66
N GLU A 45 7.74 0.74 -12.33
CA GLU A 45 6.67 0.25 -13.19
C GLU A 45 7.19 -0.79 -14.19
N GLY A 46 6.58 -1.98 -14.18
CA GLY A 46 6.95 -3.10 -15.06
C GLY A 46 8.25 -3.81 -14.72
N ARG A 47 9.00 -3.38 -13.69
CA ARG A 47 10.28 -3.99 -13.29
C ARG A 47 10.11 -5.14 -12.30
N PHE A 48 9.08 -5.08 -11.47
CA PHE A 48 8.80 -6.07 -10.44
C PHE A 48 7.43 -6.71 -10.62
N LYS A 49 7.29 -7.93 -10.12
CA LYS A 49 6.03 -8.68 -10.10
C LYS A 49 5.68 -9.06 -8.67
N LEU A 50 4.39 -9.04 -8.35
CA LEU A 50 3.87 -9.61 -7.11
C LEU A 50 3.93 -11.14 -7.21
N ALA A 51 4.47 -11.80 -6.20
CA ALA A 51 4.59 -13.25 -6.17
C ALA A 51 3.26 -13.95 -5.83
N GLY A 52 2.26 -13.22 -5.30
CA GLY A 52 0.95 -13.77 -4.94
C GLY A 52 0.99 -14.75 -3.77
N VAL A 53 1.89 -14.53 -2.81
CA VAL A 53 2.01 -15.37 -1.61
C VAL A 53 1.13 -14.78 -0.52
N ASP A 54 0.04 -15.46 -0.19
CA ASP A 54 -0.83 -15.11 0.95
C ASP A 54 -0.18 -15.56 2.26
N ALA A 55 0.63 -14.68 2.86
CA ALA A 55 1.29 -14.95 4.13
C ALA A 55 0.37 -14.70 5.35
N SER A 56 -0.47 -13.65 5.29
CA SER A 56 -1.37 -13.26 6.38
C SER A 56 -2.45 -12.27 5.92
N ASP A 57 -3.57 -12.22 6.65
CA ASP A 57 -4.59 -11.17 6.51
C ASP A 57 -4.14 -9.89 7.25
N GLU A 58 -3.85 -8.81 6.52
CA GLU A 58 -3.35 -7.54 7.08
C GLU A 58 -4.36 -6.38 6.88
N PRO A 59 -5.45 -6.31 7.67
CA PRO A 59 -6.44 -5.25 7.54
C PRO A 59 -5.90 -3.90 8.03
N TYR A 60 -6.01 -2.87 7.19
CA TYR A 60 -5.73 -1.49 7.58
C TYR A 60 -6.88 -0.90 8.40
N GLY A 61 -6.55 -0.26 9.52
CA GLY A 61 -7.51 0.39 10.42
C GLY A 61 -7.32 1.91 10.52
N ILE A 62 -8.39 2.62 10.89
CA ILE A 62 -8.35 4.05 11.22
C ILE A 62 -8.40 4.20 12.74
N GLY A 63 -7.31 4.71 13.32
CA GLY A 63 -7.24 5.01 14.75
C GLY A 63 -8.03 6.28 15.09
N VAL A 64 -8.87 6.22 16.13
CA VAL A 64 -9.63 7.36 16.66
C VAL A 64 -9.49 7.44 18.18
N PRO A 65 -9.62 8.64 18.78
CA PRO A 65 -9.67 8.77 20.23
C PRO A 65 -10.81 7.94 20.83
N GLU A 66 -10.53 7.31 21.97
CA GLU A 66 -11.54 6.56 22.73
C GLU A 66 -12.64 7.49 23.27
N GLY A 67 -13.86 6.98 23.36
CA GLY A 67 -15.01 7.71 23.91
C GLY A 67 -15.62 8.79 23.00
N GLY A 68 -15.12 8.97 21.78
CA GLY A 68 -15.66 9.95 20.81
C GLY A 68 -16.64 9.36 19.79
N ASP A 69 -17.53 10.20 19.26
CA ASP A 69 -18.49 9.84 18.19
C ASP A 69 -17.85 9.56 16.82
N ALA A 70 -16.55 9.84 16.68
CA ALA A 70 -15.80 9.67 15.44
C ALA A 70 -15.84 8.22 14.92
N LYS A 71 -15.77 7.22 15.81
CA LYS A 71 -15.84 5.78 15.46
C LYS A 71 -17.11 5.47 14.66
N GLY A 72 -18.27 5.96 15.12
CA GLY A 72 -19.56 5.74 14.47
C GLY A 72 -19.69 6.49 13.15
N THR A 73 -19.22 7.74 13.10
CA THR A 73 -19.26 8.56 11.87
C THR A 73 -18.39 7.96 10.77
N ILE A 74 -17.16 7.56 11.08
CA ILE A 74 -16.25 6.93 10.13
C ILE A 74 -16.81 5.60 9.64
N ARG A 75 -17.36 4.77 10.54
CA ARG A 75 -18.00 3.50 10.15
C ARG A 75 -19.13 3.71 9.15
N ARG A 76 -20.00 4.71 9.36
CA ARG A 76 -21.10 5.02 8.43
C ARG A 76 -20.57 5.53 7.09
N ALA A 77 -19.54 6.37 7.10
CA ALA A 77 -18.93 6.88 5.87
C ALA A 77 -18.30 5.75 5.04
N LEU A 78 -17.55 4.85 5.69
CA LEU A 78 -16.97 3.67 5.05
C LEU A 78 -18.04 2.75 4.48
N GLN A 79 -19.11 2.47 5.25
CA GLN A 79 -20.22 1.65 4.74
C GLN A 79 -20.88 2.29 3.51
N LYS A 80 -21.10 3.60 3.53
CA LYS A 80 -21.64 4.31 2.36
C LYS A 80 -20.73 4.18 1.14
N MET A 81 -19.41 4.31 1.32
CA MET A 81 -18.44 4.17 0.23
C MET A 81 -18.42 2.76 -0.38
N ILE A 82 -18.68 1.76 0.46
CA ILE A 82 -18.79 0.37 0.04
C ILE A 82 -20.08 0.20 -0.77
N ASP A 83 -21.21 0.65 -0.22
CA ASP A 83 -22.54 0.48 -0.82
C ASP A 83 -22.67 1.21 -2.17
N ASP A 84 -22.03 2.37 -2.33
CA ASP A 84 -22.03 3.16 -3.57
C ASP A 84 -20.88 2.81 -4.55
N GLY A 85 -20.09 1.78 -4.21
CA GLY A 85 -18.95 1.29 -4.99
C GLY A 85 -17.77 2.27 -5.10
N SER A 86 -17.79 3.40 -4.40
CA SER A 86 -16.66 4.35 -4.42
C SER A 86 -15.41 3.76 -3.77
N TRP A 87 -15.56 2.81 -2.86
CA TRP A 87 -14.46 2.01 -2.32
C TRP A 87 -13.71 1.25 -3.42
N GLU A 88 -14.43 0.46 -4.21
CA GLU A 88 -13.85 -0.33 -5.30
C GLU A 88 -13.17 0.59 -6.32
N ARG A 89 -13.85 1.66 -6.76
CA ARG A 89 -13.24 2.68 -7.64
C ARG A 89 -12.00 3.33 -7.07
N ALA A 90 -11.91 3.48 -5.75
CA ALA A 90 -10.71 4.00 -5.09
C ALA A 90 -9.58 2.97 -5.07
N VAL A 91 -9.88 1.70 -4.82
CA VAL A 91 -8.89 0.61 -4.88
C VAL A 91 -8.36 0.47 -6.31
N GLU A 92 -9.22 0.37 -7.31
CA GLU A 92 -8.80 0.22 -8.71
C GLU A 92 -7.93 1.37 -9.21
N ARG A 93 -8.25 2.60 -8.78
CA ARG A 93 -7.51 3.80 -9.18
C ARG A 93 -6.11 3.85 -8.56
N ASN A 94 -5.97 3.46 -7.30
CA ASN A 94 -4.72 3.63 -6.56
C ASN A 94 -3.86 2.36 -6.51
N LEU A 95 -4.48 1.19 -6.61
CA LEU A 95 -3.86 -0.13 -6.49
C LEU A 95 -4.24 -1.01 -7.69
N PRO A 96 -3.90 -0.60 -8.93
CA PRO A 96 -4.33 -1.31 -10.14
C PRO A 96 -3.79 -2.75 -10.25
N LEU A 97 -2.74 -3.08 -9.49
CA LEU A 97 -2.15 -4.43 -9.43
C LEU A 97 -2.87 -5.38 -8.46
N LEU A 98 -3.88 -4.90 -7.71
CA LEU A 98 -4.62 -5.67 -6.71
C LEU A 98 -6.12 -5.81 -7.04
N LYS A 99 -6.53 -5.51 -8.27
CA LYS A 99 -7.95 -5.49 -8.67
C LYS A 99 -8.68 -6.80 -8.35
N ASP A 100 -8.04 -7.94 -8.62
CA ASP A 100 -8.62 -9.27 -8.44
C ASP A 100 -8.49 -9.81 -7.01
N THR A 101 -7.75 -9.12 -6.14
CA THR A 101 -7.50 -9.49 -4.73
C THR A 101 -8.11 -8.47 -3.77
N THR A 102 -9.02 -7.61 -4.24
CA THR A 102 -9.61 -6.55 -3.42
C THR A 102 -10.14 -7.16 -2.13
N PRO A 103 -9.55 -6.85 -0.97
CA PRO A 103 -9.93 -7.51 0.26
C PRO A 103 -11.40 -7.21 0.54
N PRO A 104 -12.14 -8.17 1.11
CA PRO A 104 -13.52 -7.95 1.50
C PRO A 104 -13.56 -6.67 2.33
N VAL A 105 -14.47 -5.78 1.93
CA VAL A 105 -15.00 -4.63 2.67
C VAL A 105 -14.51 -4.59 4.12
N PRO A 106 -13.80 -3.52 4.56
CA PRO A 106 -13.29 -3.41 5.92
C PRO A 106 -14.29 -3.96 6.91
N ARG A 107 -14.01 -5.17 7.43
CA ARG A 107 -14.93 -5.83 8.35
C ARG A 107 -14.91 -4.91 9.55
N ALA A 108 -16.02 -4.21 9.80
CA ALA A 108 -16.14 -3.37 10.97
C ALA A 108 -16.11 -4.31 12.18
N THR A 109 -14.90 -4.62 12.65
CA THR A 109 -14.68 -5.45 13.81
C THR A 109 -15.27 -4.68 14.97
N ALA A 110 -16.34 -5.23 15.55
CA ALA A 110 -16.80 -4.85 16.86
C ALA A 110 -15.71 -5.29 17.85
N GLY A 111 -14.73 -4.42 18.10
CA GLY A 111 -13.71 -4.61 19.11
C GLY A 111 -13.40 -3.26 19.75
N GLY A 112 -13.46 -3.23 21.09
CA GLY A 112 -13.03 -2.16 22.00
C GLY A 112 -13.46 -0.76 21.59
#